data_AF-A0A953F8K9-F1
#
_entry.id   AF-A0A953F8K9-F1
#
_cell.length_a   1.000
_cell.length_b   1.000
_cell.length_c   1.000
_cell.angle_alpha   90.00
_cell.angle_beta   90.00
_cell.angle_gamma   90.00
#
_symmetry.space_group_name_H-M   'P 1'
#
loop_
_entity.id
_entity.type
_entity.pdbx_description
1 polymer ?
#
loop_
_entity_poly.entity_id
_entity_poly.type
_entity_poly.pdbx_seq_one_letter_code
_entity_poly.pdbx_strand_id
1 'polypeptide(L)'
;RMGGNQWVLADLINRRNIFGFASGNSPIYTQTDGEMRSKLNGTFIGGTQYFINGFTAPQVNTSGYMLLGNDLGNAPNNFYNQKGAFSMLHFNRNSNNPGFIQEQGYRTWMKTGITFTDNQDRAYIGYRANALDVSDFIVNWSDNLVGGVVAPDNMIFNFLS
;
A
#
# COMPACT_ATOMS: atom_id res chain seq x y z
N ARG A 1 17.49 -36.82 -3.55
CA ARG A 1 18.04 -36.00 -2.45
C ARG A 1 17.67 -34.55 -2.77
N MET A 2 16.57 -34.06 -2.21
CA MET A 2 16.05 -32.71 -2.48
C MET A 2 16.98 -31.68 -1.82
N GLY A 3 17.64 -30.86 -2.64
CA GLY A 3 18.55 -29.82 -2.18
C GLY A 3 17.84 -28.47 -2.13
N GLY A 4 18.02 -27.76 -1.00
CA GLY A 4 17.98 -26.31 -0.94
C GLY A 4 16.61 -25.64 -1.05
N ASN A 5 15.75 -25.83 -0.05
CA ASN A 5 14.64 -24.90 0.23
C ASN A 5 15.21 -23.54 0.69
N GLN A 6 15.42 -22.61 -0.24
CA GLN A 6 15.56 -21.19 0.11
C GLN A 6 14.38 -20.42 -0.48
N TRP A 7 13.41 -20.16 0.39
CA TRP A 7 12.12 -19.57 0.09
C TRP A 7 12.17 -18.07 -0.24
N VAL A 8 13.36 -17.45 -0.23
CA VAL A 8 13.56 -16.03 -0.57
C VAL A 8 14.98 -15.84 -1.11
N LEU A 9 15.11 -15.53 -2.40
CA LEU A 9 16.35 -14.98 -2.97
C LEU A 9 16.03 -13.62 -3.58
N ALA A 10 16.74 -12.58 -3.15
CA ALA A 10 16.89 -11.37 -3.94
C ALA A 10 17.85 -11.69 -5.09
N ASP A 11 17.31 -11.90 -6.29
CA ASP A 11 18.12 -12.09 -7.49
C ASP A 11 18.89 -10.79 -7.79
N LEU A 12 20.20 -10.80 -7.52
CA LEU A 12 21.13 -9.69 -7.75
C LEU A 12 21.26 -9.30 -9.22
N ILE A 13 20.82 -10.13 -10.17
CA ILE A 13 21.02 -9.91 -11.60
C ILE A 13 19.72 -9.47 -12.30
N ASN A 14 18.54 -9.76 -11.74
CA ASN A 14 17.27 -9.56 -12.44
C ASN A 14 16.22 -8.69 -11.72
N ARG A 15 16.55 -8.06 -10.59
CA ARG A 15 15.73 -7.02 -9.89
C ARG A 15 14.24 -7.37 -9.69
N ARG A 16 13.87 -8.64 -9.73
CA ARG A 16 12.49 -9.08 -9.53
C ARG A 16 12.35 -9.54 -8.09
N ASN A 17 11.40 -8.96 -7.38
CA ASN A 17 10.90 -9.52 -6.14
C ASN A 17 10.10 -10.78 -6.52
N ILE A 18 10.70 -11.96 -6.41
CA ILE A 18 10.05 -13.23 -6.77
C ILE A 18 9.65 -13.95 -5.49
N PHE A 19 8.33 -14.04 -5.26
CA PHE A 19 7.76 -15.14 -4.47
C PHE A 19 7.48 -16.27 -5.47
N GLY A 20 8.36 -17.26 -5.54
CA GLY A 20 8.32 -18.30 -6.58
C GLY A 20 9.67 -19.00 -6.77
N PHE A 21 9.80 -19.80 -7.83
CA PHE A 21 11.04 -20.54 -8.11
C PHE A 21 12.05 -19.67 -8.88
N ALA A 22 13.31 -19.67 -8.45
CA ALA A 22 14.39 -18.92 -9.10
C ALA A 22 14.58 -19.24 -10.60
N SER A 23 14.19 -20.45 -11.03
CA SER A 23 14.36 -20.97 -12.39
C SER A 23 13.09 -20.91 -13.26
N GLY A 24 11.98 -20.38 -12.75
CA GLY A 24 10.70 -20.34 -13.47
C GLY A 24 9.86 -19.15 -13.03
N ASN A 25 9.49 -18.28 -13.98
CA ASN A 25 8.64 -17.13 -13.73
C ASN A 25 7.17 -17.58 -13.55
N SER A 26 6.91 -18.37 -12.51
CA SER A 26 5.57 -18.79 -12.13
C SER A 26 5.00 -17.77 -11.15
N PRO A 27 4.07 -16.91 -11.57
CA PRO A 27 3.46 -15.95 -10.67
C PRO A 27 2.71 -16.68 -9.55
N ILE A 28 2.99 -16.33 -8.29
CA ILE A 28 2.15 -16.72 -7.17
C ILE A 28 1.05 -15.67 -7.05
N TYR A 29 -0.19 -16.09 -7.33
CA TYR A 29 -1.36 -15.28 -7.14
C TYR A 29 -1.95 -15.54 -5.76
N THR A 30 -2.15 -14.49 -4.97
CA THR A 30 -2.97 -14.55 -3.76
C THR A 30 -4.41 -14.28 -4.15
N GLN A 31 -5.25 -15.31 -4.21
CA GLN A 31 -6.63 -15.21 -4.66
C GLN A 31 -7.61 -15.93 -3.74
N THR A 32 -8.89 -15.54 -3.79
CA THR A 32 -10.01 -16.29 -3.19
C THR A 32 -11.19 -16.20 -4.15
N ASP A 33 -11.70 -17.33 -4.60
CA ASP A 33 -12.78 -17.44 -5.61
C ASP A 33 -12.48 -16.71 -6.92
N GLY A 34 -11.22 -16.77 -7.38
CA GLY A 34 -10.76 -16.07 -8.60
C GLY A 34 -10.47 -14.58 -8.41
N GLU A 35 -10.79 -14.01 -7.25
CA GLU A 35 -10.52 -12.60 -6.93
C GLU A 35 -9.14 -12.42 -6.33
N MET A 36 -8.38 -11.46 -6.84
CA MET A 36 -7.06 -11.13 -6.29
C MET A 36 -7.16 -10.42 -4.94
N ARG A 37 -6.27 -10.81 -4.01
CA ARG A 37 -6.24 -10.32 -2.61
C ARG A 37 -4.97 -9.58 -2.22
N SER A 38 -3.94 -9.59 -3.08
CA SER A 38 -2.72 -8.82 -2.85
C SER A 38 -1.97 -8.47 -4.12
N LYS A 39 -1.27 -7.35 -4.07
CA LYS A 39 -0.42 -6.85 -5.15
C LYS A 39 0.91 -6.38 -4.58
N LEU A 40 2.00 -6.89 -5.14
CA LEU A 40 3.32 -6.31 -4.96
C LEU A 40 3.57 -5.28 -6.05
N ASN A 41 3.92 -4.06 -5.66
CA ASN A 41 4.26 -3.02 -6.63
C ASN A 41 5.48 -3.46 -7.47
N GLY A 42 5.38 -3.27 -8.79
CA GLY A 42 6.49 -3.46 -9.70
C GLY A 42 7.61 -2.44 -9.49
N THR A 43 8.63 -2.49 -10.35
CA THR A 43 9.71 -1.49 -10.31
C THR A 43 9.26 -0.21 -11.01
N PHE A 44 9.22 0.90 -10.28
CA PHE A 44 9.03 2.24 -10.83
C PHE A 44 10.39 2.88 -11.14
N ILE A 45 10.64 3.16 -12.41
CA ILE A 45 11.86 3.82 -12.91
C ILE A 45 11.47 5.17 -13.52
N GLY A 46 12.15 6.25 -13.12
CA GLY A 46 12.14 7.56 -13.82
C GLY A 46 10.77 8.11 -14.23
N GLY A 47 9.91 8.49 -13.28
CA GLY A 47 8.64 9.18 -13.57
C GLY A 47 7.45 8.29 -13.91
N THR A 48 7.64 6.96 -13.96
CA THR A 48 6.54 5.99 -14.17
C THR A 48 5.63 5.79 -12.95
N GLN A 49 6.00 6.35 -11.79
CA GLN A 49 5.19 6.33 -10.57
C GLN A 49 3.99 7.27 -10.71
N TYR A 50 2.78 6.76 -10.44
CA TYR A 50 1.56 7.56 -10.35
C TYR A 50 1.65 8.61 -9.22
N PHE A 51 0.89 9.70 -9.35
CA PHE A 51 0.81 10.70 -8.27
C PHE A 51 0.16 10.13 -7.02
N ILE A 52 0.77 10.37 -5.87
CA ILE A 52 0.23 10.04 -4.55
C ILE A 52 0.03 11.35 -3.81
N ASN A 53 -1.21 11.83 -3.70
CA ASN A 53 -1.54 13.11 -3.06
C ASN A 53 -0.69 14.27 -3.63
N GLY A 54 -0.54 14.29 -4.95
CA GLY A 54 0.27 15.28 -5.69
C GLY A 54 1.78 15.02 -5.71
N PHE A 55 2.30 14.06 -4.96
CA PHE A 55 3.73 13.70 -4.98
C PHE A 55 4.03 12.65 -6.06
N THR A 56 5.18 12.75 -6.73
CA THR A 56 5.66 11.74 -7.70
C THR A 56 7.17 11.50 -7.57
N ALA A 57 7.75 10.66 -8.43
CA ALA A 57 9.19 10.44 -8.49
C ALA A 57 9.95 11.75 -8.79
N PRO A 58 11.13 11.98 -8.21
CA PRO A 58 11.87 11.08 -7.32
C PRO A 58 11.46 11.17 -5.84
N GLN A 59 10.51 12.02 -5.47
CA GLN A 59 10.14 12.27 -4.07
C GLN A 59 9.56 11.00 -3.40
N VAL A 60 8.85 10.20 -4.19
CA VAL A 60 8.29 8.91 -3.77
C VAL A 60 8.63 7.84 -4.79
N ASN A 61 9.14 6.70 -4.30
CA ASN A 61 9.28 5.48 -5.07
C ASN A 61 8.70 4.34 -4.22
N THR A 62 7.61 3.75 -4.70
CA THR A 62 6.86 2.69 -3.99
C THR A 62 7.17 1.30 -4.54
N SER A 63 8.29 1.13 -5.24
CA SER A 63 8.70 -0.15 -5.80
C SER A 63 8.78 -1.21 -4.70
N GLY A 64 8.17 -2.37 -4.92
CA GLY A 64 8.15 -3.47 -3.96
C GLY A 64 7.28 -3.26 -2.72
N TYR A 65 6.44 -2.22 -2.66
CA TYR A 65 5.46 -2.09 -1.57
C TYR A 65 4.30 -3.07 -1.75
N MET A 66 3.76 -3.54 -0.63
CA MET A 66 2.74 -4.59 -0.60
C MET A 66 1.35 -4.01 -0.34
N LEU A 67 0.42 -4.31 -1.22
CA LEU A 67 -1.01 -4.02 -1.07
C LEU A 67 -1.76 -5.31 -0.72
N LEU A 68 -2.61 -5.25 0.30
CA LEU A 68 -3.56 -6.30 0.68
C LEU A 68 -4.97 -5.74 0.56
N GLY A 69 -5.87 -6.44 -0.13
CA GLY A 69 -7.24 -5.99 -0.34
C GLY A 69 -7.76 -6.37 -1.72
N ASN A 70 -8.98 -5.92 -2.03
CA ASN A 70 -9.67 -6.37 -3.24
C ASN A 70 -9.35 -5.49 -4.44
N ASP A 71 -9.46 -6.08 -5.62
CA ASP A 71 -9.63 -5.34 -6.85
C ASP A 71 -11.01 -4.69 -6.88
N LEU A 72 -11.06 -3.36 -6.95
CA LEU A 72 -12.32 -2.62 -6.98
C LEU A 72 -12.85 -2.40 -8.42
N GLY A 73 -12.30 -3.14 -9.40
CA GLY A 73 -12.69 -3.05 -10.81
C GLY A 73 -12.50 -1.63 -11.36
N ASN A 74 -13.59 -1.04 -11.85
CA ASN A 74 -13.58 0.32 -12.44
C ASN A 74 -13.83 1.45 -11.43
N ALA A 75 -13.79 1.16 -10.12
CA ALA A 75 -13.91 2.22 -9.12
C ALA A 75 -12.79 3.29 -9.32
N PRO A 76 -13.12 4.58 -9.19
CA PRO A 76 -12.10 5.63 -9.16
C PRO A 76 -11.08 5.36 -8.05
N ASN A 77 -9.84 5.73 -8.32
CA ASN A 77 -8.70 5.52 -7.43
C ASN A 77 -8.43 4.05 -7.06
N ASN A 78 -8.84 3.07 -7.87
CA ASN A 78 -8.56 1.66 -7.60
C ASN A 78 -7.04 1.40 -7.45
N PHE A 79 -6.56 1.31 -6.21
CA PHE A 79 -5.15 1.09 -5.89
C PHE A 79 -4.66 -0.28 -6.34
N TYR A 80 -5.57 -1.25 -6.50
CA TYR A 80 -5.22 -2.57 -6.96
C TYR A 80 -4.81 -2.55 -8.45
N ASN A 81 -5.72 -2.19 -9.37
CA ASN A 81 -5.41 -2.26 -10.80
C ASN A 81 -4.76 -1.01 -11.40
N GLN A 82 -5.05 0.18 -10.90
CA GLN A 82 -4.67 1.44 -11.56
C GLN A 82 -3.41 2.09 -10.98
N LYS A 83 -3.12 1.81 -9.70
CA LYS A 83 -2.05 2.46 -8.94
C LYS A 83 -1.22 1.40 -8.21
N GLY A 84 -1.17 1.43 -6.88
CA GLY A 84 -0.46 0.45 -6.05
C GLY A 84 -0.46 0.86 -4.58
N ALA A 85 0.32 0.14 -3.78
CA ALA A 85 0.57 0.52 -2.38
C ALA A 85 1.39 1.81 -2.30
N PHE A 86 1.11 2.69 -1.33
CA PHE A 86 1.90 3.90 -1.10
C PHE A 86 2.53 4.03 0.30
N SER A 87 2.38 3.01 1.13
CA SER A 87 3.27 2.69 2.26
C SER A 87 3.76 1.25 2.12
N MET A 88 4.82 0.86 2.82
CA MET A 88 5.40 -0.49 2.75
C MET A 88 4.35 -1.59 2.84
N LEU A 89 3.37 -1.43 3.74
CA LEU A 89 2.15 -2.23 3.77
C LEU A 89 0.93 -1.31 3.57
N HIS A 90 0.02 -1.71 2.71
CA HIS A 90 -1.21 -0.97 2.45
C HIS A 90 -2.41 -1.92 2.46
N PHE A 91 -3.30 -1.74 3.43
CA PHE A 91 -4.62 -2.35 3.42
C PHE A 91 -5.59 -1.50 2.60
N ASN A 92 -6.03 -2.05 1.48
CA ASN A 92 -7.07 -1.49 0.65
C ASN A 92 -8.45 -2.04 1.05
N ARG A 93 -9.48 -1.24 0.79
CA ARG A 93 -10.90 -1.52 1.00
C ARG A 93 -11.29 -2.96 0.67
N ASN A 94 -12.24 -3.48 1.44
CA ASN A 94 -13.02 -4.67 1.11
C ASN A 94 -14.20 -4.33 0.17
N SER A 95 -14.53 -5.22 -0.75
CA SER A 95 -15.52 -5.03 -1.84
C SER A 95 -16.91 -4.58 -1.36
N ASN A 96 -17.27 -4.84 -0.10
CA ASN A 96 -18.63 -4.69 0.42
C ASN A 96 -19.03 -3.26 0.85
N ASN A 97 -18.13 -2.27 0.85
CA ASN A 97 -18.45 -0.91 1.33
C ASN A 97 -18.47 0.16 0.23
N PRO A 98 -19.59 0.74 -0.22
CA PRO A 98 -19.72 1.55 -1.45
C PRO A 98 -18.93 2.90 -1.58
N GLY A 99 -17.87 3.16 -0.81
CA GLY A 99 -17.05 4.38 -0.89
C GLY A 99 -15.83 4.30 -1.83
N PHE A 100 -15.41 5.43 -2.39
CA PHE A 100 -14.11 5.55 -3.08
C PHE A 100 -12.97 5.48 -2.07
N ILE A 101 -11.77 5.14 -2.52
CA ILE A 101 -10.56 5.18 -1.71
C ILE A 101 -9.75 6.43 -2.05
N GLN A 102 -9.00 6.96 -1.07
CA GLN A 102 -8.24 8.19 -1.26
C GLN A 102 -6.83 8.16 -0.68
N GLU A 103 -6.03 9.10 -1.16
CA GLU A 103 -4.63 9.33 -0.80
C GLU A 103 -4.43 10.66 -0.03
N GLN A 104 -5.48 11.48 0.10
CA GLN A 104 -5.42 12.82 0.68
C GLN A 104 -4.85 12.81 2.08
N GLY A 105 -3.84 13.66 2.33
CA GLY A 105 -3.12 13.71 3.60
C GLY A 105 -1.82 12.92 3.60
N TYR A 106 -1.48 12.21 2.52
CA TYR A 106 -0.24 11.46 2.42
C TYR A 106 0.93 12.45 2.44
N ARG A 107 2.04 12.01 3.02
CA ARG A 107 3.30 12.76 3.05
C ARG A 107 4.43 11.84 2.63
N THR A 108 5.47 12.40 2.01
CA THR A 108 6.62 11.66 1.50
C THR A 108 7.40 10.88 2.57
N TRP A 109 7.20 11.15 3.85
CA TRP A 109 7.76 10.40 4.96
C TRP A 109 6.93 9.18 5.39
N MET A 110 5.69 9.02 4.92
CA MET A 110 4.79 7.89 5.24
C MET A 110 5.15 6.60 4.46
N LYS A 111 6.43 6.42 4.15
CA LYS A 111 6.95 5.30 3.36
C LYS A 111 6.99 4.01 4.17
N THR A 112 7.58 4.07 5.37
CA THR A 112 7.76 2.91 6.26
C THR A 112 6.63 2.88 7.28
N GLY A 113 5.60 2.08 7.00
CA GLY A 113 4.44 1.93 7.88
C GLY A 113 3.30 1.16 7.21
N ILE A 114 2.14 1.22 7.86
CA ILE A 114 0.90 0.60 7.41
C ILE A 114 -0.09 1.71 7.06
N THR A 115 -0.55 1.74 5.82
CA THR A 115 -1.66 2.59 5.39
C THR A 115 -2.94 1.76 5.31
N PHE A 116 -4.05 2.38 5.70
CA PHE A 116 -5.40 1.86 5.51
C PHE A 116 -6.17 2.84 4.63
N THR A 117 -6.87 2.35 3.62
CA THR A 117 -7.79 3.16 2.80
C THR A 117 -9.12 2.43 2.64
N ASP A 118 -10.17 3.01 3.19
CA ASP A 118 -11.54 2.51 3.09
C ASP A 118 -12.50 3.67 3.34
N ASN A 119 -13.76 3.56 2.90
CA ASN A 119 -14.82 4.50 3.20
C ASN A 119 -14.52 5.98 2.88
N GLN A 120 -13.74 6.26 1.84
CA GLN A 120 -13.23 7.60 1.54
C GLN A 120 -12.28 8.18 2.60
N ASP A 121 -11.76 7.37 3.52
CA ASP A 121 -10.80 7.78 4.53
C ASP A 121 -9.41 7.21 4.27
N ARG A 122 -8.42 7.78 4.97
CA ARG A 122 -7.11 7.16 5.13
C ARG A 122 -6.66 7.17 6.59
N ALA A 123 -6.13 6.05 7.06
CA ALA A 123 -5.30 6.00 8.28
C ALA A 123 -3.87 5.57 7.96
N TYR A 124 -2.91 5.98 8.80
CA TYR A 124 -1.53 5.50 8.76
C TYR A 124 -1.00 5.29 10.18
N ILE A 125 -0.21 4.21 10.33
CA ILE A 125 0.59 3.95 11.53
C ILE A 125 2.02 3.61 11.12
N GLY A 126 3.00 4.24 11.77
CA GLY A 126 4.41 4.01 11.47
C GLY A 126 5.32 5.09 12.04
N TYR A 127 6.51 5.22 11.46
CA TYR A 127 7.52 6.15 11.95
C TYR A 127 7.75 7.31 10.98
N ARG A 128 8.00 8.49 11.55
CA ARG A 128 8.58 9.63 10.84
C ARG A 128 9.99 9.86 11.35
N ALA A 129 10.98 9.70 10.48
CA ALA A 129 12.35 10.11 10.78
C ALA A 129 12.48 11.64 10.69
N ASN A 130 12.98 12.27 11.76
CA ASN A 130 13.25 13.69 11.81
C ASN A 130 14.76 13.99 11.69
N ALA A 131 15.61 13.08 12.18
CA ALA A 131 17.07 13.09 12.02
C ALA A 131 17.62 11.66 12.16
N LEU A 132 18.95 11.49 12.08
CA LEU A 132 19.59 10.22 12.42
C LEU A 132 19.25 9.85 13.87
N ASP A 133 18.73 8.63 14.07
CA ASP A 133 18.30 8.12 15.38
C ASP A 133 17.24 8.97 16.12
N VAL A 134 16.50 9.83 15.40
CA VAL A 134 15.38 10.61 15.94
C VAL A 134 14.13 10.34 15.12
N SER A 135 13.14 9.67 15.73
CA SER A 135 11.89 9.32 15.08
C SER A 135 10.67 9.55 15.98
N ASP A 136 9.57 9.96 15.35
CA ASP A 136 8.25 9.96 15.97
C ASP A 136 7.53 8.67 15.59
N PHE A 137 6.88 8.02 16.54
CA PHE A 137 5.83 7.04 16.23
C PHE A 137 4.52 7.78 16.02
N ILE A 138 3.89 7.56 14.86
CA ILE A 138 2.72 8.31 14.41
C ILE A 138 1.57 7.35 14.18
N VAL A 139 0.42 7.71 14.75
CA VAL A 139 -0.89 7.25 14.32
C VAL A 139 -1.60 8.49 13.74
N ASN A 140 -2.04 8.42 12.49
CA ASN A 140 -2.80 9.50 11.88
C ASN A 140 -4.02 8.95 11.14
N TRP A 141 -5.00 9.84 10.99
CA TRP A 141 -6.20 9.63 10.22
C TRP A 141 -6.49 10.90 9.43
N SER A 142 -7.11 10.74 8.25
CA SER A 142 -7.46 11.81 7.33
C SER A 142 -8.86 11.55 6.78
N ASP A 143 -9.74 12.52 7.03
CA ASP A 143 -11.10 12.62 6.50
C ASP A 143 -11.10 12.95 5.00
N ASN A 144 -12.18 12.60 4.31
CA ASN A 144 -12.60 13.21 3.05
C ASN A 144 -13.37 14.52 3.28
N LEU A 145 -12.85 15.62 2.72
CA LEU A 145 -13.63 16.87 2.65
C LEU A 145 -14.76 16.75 1.63
N VAL A 146 -16.01 16.57 2.09
CA VAL A 146 -17.21 16.63 1.23
C VAL A 146 -17.86 18.00 1.38
N GLY A 147 -17.83 18.81 0.31
CA GLY A 147 -18.46 20.14 0.31
C GLY A 147 -17.82 21.17 1.27
N GLY A 148 -16.57 20.94 1.69
CA GLY A 148 -15.88 21.83 2.64
C GLY A 148 -16.30 21.66 4.10
N VAL A 149 -17.14 20.66 4.40
CA VAL A 149 -17.56 20.30 5.75
C VAL A 149 -16.86 19.00 6.12
N VAL A 150 -16.21 18.97 7.30
CA VAL A 150 -15.68 17.76 7.92
C VAL A 150 -16.89 16.94 8.37
N ALA A 151 -17.07 15.74 7.86
CA ALA A 151 -18.16 14.84 8.24
C ALA A 151 -17.95 14.34 9.68
N PRO A 152 -18.96 13.75 10.37
CA PRO A 152 -18.82 13.34 11.76
C PRO A 152 -18.05 12.01 11.89
N ASP A 153 -16.82 11.99 11.40
CA ASP A 153 -15.93 10.83 11.51
C ASP A 153 -15.13 10.85 12.82
N ASN A 154 -14.84 9.67 13.36
CA ASN A 154 -14.27 9.52 14.70
C ASN A 154 -13.01 8.66 14.68
N MET A 155 -11.97 9.12 15.37
CA MET A 155 -10.83 8.30 15.77
C MET A 155 -11.05 7.82 17.22
N ILE A 156 -11.20 6.50 17.42
CA ILE A 156 -11.59 5.92 18.70
C ILE A 156 -10.53 4.92 19.18
N PHE A 157 -10.15 5.02 20.46
CA PHE A 157 -9.35 4.02 21.16
C PHE A 157 -10.25 3.27 22.15
N ASN A 158 -10.60 2.03 21.83
CA ASN A 158 -11.45 1.19 22.68
C ASN A 158 -10.61 0.16 23.45
N PHE A 159 -10.77 0.15 24.78
CA PHE A 159 -10.23 -0.90 25.62
C PHE A 159 -11.29 -2.00 25.77
N LEU A 160 -10.97 -3.20 25.30
CA LEU A 160 -11.84 -4.38 25.36
C LEU A 160 -11.34 -5.32 26.47
N SER A 161 -12.27 -5.98 27.17
CA SER A 161 -11.98 -6.95 28.24
C SER A 161 -11.76 -8.37 27.72
#